data_AF-A0A5I0L186-F1
#
_entry.id   AF-A0A5I0L186-F1
#
_cell.length_a   1.000
_cell.length_b   1.000
_cell.length_c   1.000
_cell.angle_alpha   90.00
_cell.angle_beta   90.00
_cell.angle_gamma   90.00
#
_symmetry.space_group_name_H-M   'P 1'
#
loop_
_entity.id
_entity.type
_entity.pdbx_description
1 polymer ?
#
loop_
_entity_poly.entity_id
_entity_poly.type
_entity_poly.pdbx_seq_one_letter_code
_entity_poly.pdbx_strand_id
1 'polypeptide(L)'
;MNVENLMNNMTMEYKFEILARFFYYIEQDGNIPFNEINGDERDLCYFVANRYITENKAEELIEALLIDNDNDYIRATEDYIIMRNKECQQQIEKEDV
;
A
#
# COMPACT_ATOMS: atom_id res chain seq x y z
N MET A 1 -3.77 19.35 5.15
CA MET A 1 -4.50 18.10 4.90
C MET A 1 -5.14 17.67 6.20
N ASN A 2 -6.43 17.33 6.25
CA ASN A 2 -7.02 16.79 7.48
C ASN A 2 -6.79 15.27 7.47
N VAL A 3 -5.80 14.81 8.25
CA VAL A 3 -5.37 13.41 8.32
C VAL A 3 -6.51 12.50 8.77
N GLU A 4 -7.29 12.93 9.77
CA GLU A 4 -8.46 12.21 10.28
C GLU A 4 -9.50 11.95 9.17
N ASN A 5 -9.82 12.98 8.37
CA ASN A 5 -10.72 12.83 7.23
C ASN A 5 -10.16 11.88 6.15
N LEU A 6 -8.83 11.86 5.93
CA LEU A 6 -8.22 10.93 4.99
C LEU A 6 -8.35 9.48 5.49
N MET A 7 -7.96 9.22 6.73
CA MET A 7 -7.97 7.88 7.31
C MET A 7 -9.37 7.28 7.37
N ASN A 8 -10.40 8.11 7.62
CA ASN A 8 -11.80 7.70 7.64
C ASN A 8 -12.33 7.30 6.25
N ASN A 9 -11.70 7.77 5.17
CA ASN A 9 -12.07 7.41 3.79
C ASN A 9 -11.25 6.24 3.23
N MET A 10 -10.19 5.81 3.93
CA MET A 10 -9.38 4.66 3.52
C MET A 10 -10.10 3.36 3.85
N THR A 11 -10.34 2.51 2.84
CA THR A 11 -10.88 1.17 3.07
C THR A 11 -9.86 0.27 3.77
N MET A 12 -10.33 -0.82 4.37
CA MET A 12 -9.44 -1.78 5.01
C MET A 12 -8.47 -2.42 4.02
N GLU A 13 -8.95 -2.73 2.81
CA GLU A 13 -8.15 -3.23 1.70
C GLU A 13 -7.05 -2.23 1.33
N TYR A 14 -7.40 -0.93 1.22
CA TYR A 14 -6.42 0.11 0.94
C TYR A 14 -5.33 0.16 2.02
N LYS A 15 -5.72 0.16 3.30
CA LYS A 15 -4.76 0.15 4.42
C LYS A 15 -3.84 -1.06 4.36
N PHE A 16 -4.37 -2.24 4.07
CA PHE A 16 -3.61 -3.47 3.93
C PHE A 16 -2.59 -3.42 2.79
N GLU A 17 -3.03 -2.99 1.61
CA GLU A 17 -2.22 -2.88 0.40
C GLU A 17 -1.09 -1.85 0.55
N ILE A 18 -1.38 -0.68 1.15
CA ILE A 18 -0.37 0.35 1.40
C ILE A 18 0.65 -0.13 2.44
N LEU A 19 0.21 -0.75 3.54
CA LEU A 19 1.13 -1.22 4.57
C LEU A 19 2.08 -2.30 4.05
N ALA A 20 1.59 -3.26 3.24
CA ALA A 20 2.44 -4.28 2.66
C ALA A 20 3.54 -3.66 1.77
N ARG A 21 3.17 -2.67 0.93
CA ARG A 21 4.14 -1.92 0.10
C ARG A 21 5.10 -1.09 0.94
N PHE A 22 4.61 -0.45 1.99
CA PHE A 22 5.44 0.33 2.89
C PHE A 22 6.53 -0.55 3.52
N PHE A 23 6.16 -1.72 4.07
CA PHE A 23 7.13 -2.66 4.65
C PHE A 23 8.15 -3.18 3.65
N TYR A 24 7.80 -3.23 2.37
CA TYR A 24 8.76 -3.52 1.32
C TYR A 24 9.71 -2.35 1.06
N TYR A 25 9.19 -1.12 0.92
CA TYR A 25 9.99 0.04 0.53
C TYR A 25 10.94 0.54 1.61
N ILE A 26 10.63 0.37 2.90
CA ILE A 26 11.53 0.79 4.00
C ILE A 26 12.89 0.07 3.99
N GLU A 27 12.97 -1.14 3.42
CA GLU A 27 14.21 -1.92 3.35
C GLU A 27 14.83 -1.90 1.94
N GLN A 28 14.20 -1.24 0.96
CA GLN A 28 14.55 -1.39 -0.46
C GLN A 28 14.99 -0.10 -1.13
N ASP A 29 16.29 -0.01 -1.37
CA ASP A 29 16.93 1.02 -2.21
C ASP A 29 16.67 0.82 -3.72
N GLY A 30 16.08 -0.31 -4.11
CA GLY A 30 15.87 -0.69 -5.51
C GLY A 30 14.63 -0.05 -6.15
N ASN A 31 14.62 0.09 -7.48
CA ASN A 31 13.49 0.60 -8.27
C ASN A 31 12.49 -0.48 -8.72
N ILE A 32 12.47 -1.64 -8.06
CA ILE A 32 11.57 -2.74 -8.44
C ILE A 32 10.17 -2.47 -7.85
N PRO A 33 9.11 -2.40 -8.69
CA PRO A 33 7.72 -2.27 -8.22
C PRO A 33 7.30 -3.44 -7.33
N PHE A 34 6.44 -3.19 -6.35
CA PHE A 34 6.03 -4.22 -5.39
C PHE A 34 5.33 -5.42 -6.03
N ASN A 35 4.60 -5.20 -7.13
CA ASN A 35 3.93 -6.27 -7.86
C ASN A 35 4.89 -7.15 -8.69
N GLU A 36 6.15 -6.72 -8.89
CA GLU A 36 7.16 -7.41 -9.67
C GLU A 36 8.14 -8.25 -8.82
N ILE A 37 8.07 -8.14 -7.49
CA ILE A 37 8.91 -8.94 -6.59
C ILE A 37 8.43 -10.40 -6.52
N ASN A 38 9.28 -11.26 -5.98
CA ASN A 38 8.95 -12.67 -5.86
C ASN A 38 7.83 -12.91 -4.83
N GLY A 39 7.14 -14.05 -4.97
CA GLY A 39 5.98 -14.38 -4.14
C GLY A 39 6.30 -14.43 -2.65
N ASP A 40 7.42 -15.02 -2.26
CA ASP A 40 7.79 -15.22 -0.85
C ASP A 40 8.04 -13.87 -0.14
N GLU A 41 8.74 -12.94 -0.80
CA GLU A 41 8.96 -11.58 -0.29
C GLU A 41 7.64 -10.80 -0.16
N ARG A 42 6.78 -10.93 -1.16
CA ARG A 42 5.46 -10.26 -1.16
C ARG A 42 4.56 -10.82 -0.05
N ASP A 43 4.53 -12.14 0.11
CA ASP A 43 3.75 -12.81 1.14
C ASP A 43 4.23 -12.44 2.55
N LEU A 44 5.54 -12.27 2.74
CA LEU A 44 6.09 -11.77 4.00
C LEU A 44 5.60 -10.35 4.31
N CYS A 45 5.62 -9.45 3.32
CA CYS A 45 5.14 -8.07 3.49
C CYS A 45 3.66 -8.04 3.87
N TYR A 46 2.84 -8.83 3.20
CA TYR A 46 1.41 -8.97 3.55
C TYR A 46 1.20 -9.61 4.92
N PHE A 47 2.02 -10.59 5.31
CA PHE A 47 1.94 -11.18 6.64
C PHE A 47 2.19 -10.13 7.73
N VAL A 48 3.20 -9.27 7.56
CA VAL A 48 3.49 -8.17 8.49
C VAL A 48 2.36 -7.14 8.51
N ALA A 49 1.85 -6.72 7.34
CA ALA A 49 0.70 -5.82 7.26
C ALA A 49 -0.54 -6.37 7.98
N ASN A 50 -0.83 -7.65 7.81
CA ASN A 50 -1.93 -8.33 8.50
C ASN A 50 -1.73 -8.34 10.03
N ARG A 51 -0.48 -8.50 10.51
CA ARG A 51 -0.16 -8.41 11.93
C ARG A 51 -0.51 -7.03 12.51
N TYR A 52 -0.12 -5.94 11.83
CA TYR A 52 -0.44 -4.58 12.26
C TYR A 52 -1.94 -4.30 12.30
N ILE A 53 -2.66 -4.81 11.30
CA ILE A 53 -4.12 -4.73 11.25
C ILE A 53 -4.77 -5.47 12.41
N THR A 54 -4.41 -6.75 12.61
CA THR A 54 -5.04 -7.61 13.62
C THR A 54 -4.70 -7.21 15.05
N GLU A 55 -3.55 -6.54 15.25
CA GLU A 55 -3.15 -5.96 16.53
C GLU A 55 -3.68 -4.53 16.75
N ASN A 56 -4.52 -3.99 15.85
CA ASN A 56 -5.05 -2.61 15.89
C ASN A 56 -3.95 -1.52 15.91
N LYS A 57 -2.80 -1.79 15.28
CA LYS A 57 -1.66 -0.86 15.18
C LYS A 57 -1.58 -0.15 13.82
N ALA A 58 -2.39 -0.58 12.84
CA ALA A 58 -2.37 -0.03 11.49
C ALA A 58 -2.72 1.47 11.44
N GLU A 59 -3.77 1.89 12.16
CA GLU A 59 -4.23 3.29 12.16
C GLU A 59 -3.17 4.23 12.73
N GLU A 60 -2.62 3.91 13.91
CA GLU A 60 -1.58 4.71 14.58
C GLU A 60 -0.33 4.84 13.69
N LEU A 61 0.09 3.75 13.05
CA LEU A 61 1.23 3.78 12.13
C LEU A 61 0.94 4.66 10.90
N ILE A 62 -0.20 4.47 10.25
CA ILE A 62 -0.57 5.25 9.05
C ILE A 62 -0.67 6.75 9.38
N GLU A 63 -1.26 7.09 10.52
CA GLU A 63 -1.35 8.47 10.99
C GLU A 63 0.04 9.10 11.17
N ALA A 64 0.96 8.39 11.83
CA ALA A 64 2.33 8.84 12.01
C ALA A 64 3.04 9.07 10.67
N LEU A 65 2.94 8.12 9.73
CA LEU A 65 3.56 8.22 8.40
C LEU A 65 3.02 9.39 7.58
N LEU A 66 1.72 9.69 7.70
CA LEU A 66 1.09 10.84 7.05
C LEU A 66 1.54 12.16 7.66
N ILE A 67 1.67 12.24 8.99
CA ILE A 67 2.15 13.43 9.70
C ILE A 67 3.61 13.71 9.35
N ASP A 68 4.44 12.67 9.30
CA ASP A 68 5.86 12.78 9.01
C ASP A 68 6.15 12.99 7.52
N ASN A 69 5.14 12.88 6.66
CA ASN A 69 5.27 12.94 5.20
C ASN A 69 6.35 11.96 4.72
N ASP A 70 6.25 10.72 5.20
CA ASP A 70 7.24 9.68 4.98
C ASP A 70 7.35 9.31 3.48
N ASN A 71 8.57 9.31 2.96
CA ASN A 71 8.81 9.11 1.53
C ASN A 71 8.50 7.67 1.08
N ASP A 72 8.75 6.68 1.94
CA ASP A 72 8.48 5.28 1.62
C ASP A 72 6.98 5.00 1.65
N TYR A 73 6.25 5.65 2.55
CA TYR A 73 4.78 5.63 2.54
C TYR A 73 4.18 6.31 1.31
N ILE A 74 4.72 7.47 0.90
CA ILE A 74 4.32 8.13 -0.35
C ILE A 74 4.56 7.20 -1.53
N ARG A 75 5.74 6.59 -1.61
CA ARG A 75 6.11 5.64 -2.66
C ARG A 75 5.19 4.42 -2.68
N ALA A 76 4.86 3.86 -1.52
CA ALA A 76 3.90 2.77 -1.38
C ALA A 76 2.51 3.13 -1.92
N THR A 77 2.08 4.36 -1.66
CA THR A 77 0.82 4.91 -2.15
C THR A 77 0.82 5.07 -3.68
N GLU A 78 1.89 5.62 -4.24
CA GLU A 78 2.03 5.80 -5.69
C GLU A 78 2.05 4.46 -6.42
N ASP A 79 2.82 3.48 -5.93
CA ASP A 79 2.89 2.14 -6.52
C ASP A 79 1.50 1.47 -6.55
N TYR A 80 0.75 1.54 -5.45
CA TYR A 80 -0.61 1.01 -5.38
C TYR A 80 -1.57 1.69 -6.38
N ILE A 81 -1.53 3.03 -6.48
CA ILE A 81 -2.38 3.79 -7.42
C ILE A 81 -2.05 3.41 -8.87
N ILE A 82 -0.76 3.30 -9.19
CA ILE A 82 -0.31 2.90 -10.53
C ILE A 82 -0.82 1.49 -10.87
N MET A 83 -0.71 0.54 -9.94
CA MET A 83 -1.23 -0.82 -10.12
C MET A 83 -2.75 -0.81 -10.35
N ARG A 84 -3.53 -0.14 -9.49
CA ARG A 84 -5.00 -0.08 -9.61
C ARG A 84 -5.44 0.55 -10.93
N ASN A 85 -4.77 1.61 -11.37
CA ASN A 85 -5.08 2.23 -12.65
C ASN A 85 -4.83 1.27 -13.83
N LYS A 86 -3.73 0.49 -13.78
CA LYS A 86 -3.45 -0.55 -14.79
C LYS A 86 -4.53 -1.64 -14.79
N GLU A 87 -4.96 -2.10 -13.61
CA GLU A 87 -6.03 -3.10 -13.49
C GLU A 87 -7.36 -2.58 -14.06
N CYS A 88 -7.73 -1.34 -13.77
CA CYS A 88 -8.95 -0.73 -14.30
C CYS A 88 -8.89 -0.60 -15.84
N GLN A 89 -7.75 -0.18 -16.41
CA GLN A 89 -7.59 -0.11 -17.87
C GLN A 89 -7.76 -1.49 -18.53
N GLN A 90 -7.14 -2.53 -17.96
CA GLN A 90 -7.27 -3.90 -18.47
C GLN A 90 -8.68 -4.48 -18.36
N GLN A 91 -9.48 -4.02 -17.39
CA GLN A 91 -10.88 -4.45 -17.24
C GLN A 91 -11.75 -3.84 -18.34
N ILE A 92 -11.61 -2.53 -18.61
CA ILE A 92 -12.31 -1.83 -19.69
C ILE A 92 -12.04 -2.50 -21.04
N GLU A 93 -10.76 -2.78 -21.34
CA GLU A 93 -10.37 -3.44 -22.59
C GLU A 93 -10.93 -4.86 -22.76
N LYS A 94 -11.27 -5.56 -21.67
CA LYS A 94 -11.87 -6.90 -21.72
C LYS A 94 -13.39 -6.88 -21.84
N GLU A 95 -14.05 -5.83 -21.37
CA GLU A 95 -15.50 -5.67 -21.47
C GLU A 95 -15.91 -5.17 -22.87
N ASP A 96 -15.00 -4.52 -23.59
CA ASP A 96 -15.19 -4.06 -24.98
C ASP A 96 -14.95 -5.14 -26.07
N VAL A 97 -14.74 -6.42 -25.69
CA VAL A 97 -14.45 -7.57 -26.60
C VAL A 97 -15.55 -8.62 -26.60
#